data_AF-X1N519-F1
#
_entry.id   AF-X1N519-F1
#
_cell.length_a   1.000
_cell.length_b   1.000
_cell.length_c   1.000
_cell.angle_alpha   90.00
_cell.angle_beta   90.00
_cell.angle_gamma   90.00
#
_symmetry.space_group_name_H-M   'P 1'
#
loop_
_entity.id
_entity.type
_entity.pdbx_description
1 polymer ?
#
loop_
_entity_poly.entity_id
_entity_poly.type
_entity_poly.pdbx_seq_one_letter_code
_entity_poly.pdbx_strand_id
1 'polypeptide(L)'
;MKISFLGSAKIVTGSNFLIETKNTKFLIDCGLFQGSKSINRMNYEPFNFNLKEIDFMVLSHAHMDHSGRIPKLTKKGFKGNIYATKATTDLCSIMLPDSGYIQEMENKWDNRKRRRSGGKLREPLYTVKEAKESLKYFKPVLYGQKIKLNHEVTLRFRDAGHILGSSIIELWIKEDSKKTKLVFSGDLGRRDRPILRDPSLIDEADYLIVESTYGNKLHHPTEDDAKELISIINTTVK
;
A
#
# COMPACT_ATOMS: atom_id res chain seq x y z
N MET A 1 13.37 -5.85 18.02
CA MET A 1 12.39 -5.56 16.95
C MET A 1 11.04 -5.18 17.55
N LYS A 2 10.48 -4.05 17.13
CA LYS A 2 9.16 -3.55 17.49
C LYS A 2 8.35 -3.26 16.24
N ILE A 3 7.06 -3.63 16.26
CA ILE A 3 6.12 -3.44 15.14
C ILE A 3 5.02 -2.49 15.61
N SER A 4 4.84 -1.38 14.92
CA SER A 4 3.79 -0.40 15.19
C SER A 4 2.78 -0.38 14.04
N PHE A 5 1.50 -0.54 14.38
CA PHE A 5 0.38 -0.55 13.43
C PHE A 5 -0.19 0.86 13.33
N LEU A 6 0.11 1.57 12.24
CA LEU A 6 -0.23 2.98 12.06
C LEU A 6 -1.46 3.21 11.16
N GLY A 7 -1.99 2.13 10.59
CA GLY A 7 -3.22 2.09 9.80
C GLY A 7 -3.56 0.65 9.41
N SER A 8 -4.71 0.45 8.76
CA SER A 8 -5.24 -0.89 8.39
C SER A 8 -5.34 -1.90 9.56
N ALA A 9 -5.50 -1.41 10.80
CA ALA A 9 -5.76 -2.21 11.99
C ALA A 9 -7.17 -1.90 12.50
N LYS A 10 -8.07 -2.90 12.45
CA LYS A 10 -9.53 -2.73 12.66
C LYS A 10 -10.23 -1.81 11.65
N ILE A 11 -9.58 -1.57 10.51
CA ILE A 11 -10.08 -0.84 9.35
C ILE A 11 -9.39 -1.40 8.10
N VAL A 12 -10.04 -1.38 6.93
CA VAL A 12 -9.45 -1.92 5.69
C VAL A 12 -8.37 -0.98 5.16
N THR A 13 -8.69 0.30 5.02
CA THR A 13 -7.84 1.26 4.29
C THR A 13 -6.75 1.91 5.15
N GLY A 14 -5.80 2.56 4.48
CA GLY A 14 -4.78 3.36 5.13
C GLY A 14 -3.58 2.55 5.62
N SER A 15 -3.26 1.44 4.95
CA SER A 15 -2.15 0.53 5.27
C SER A 15 -0.86 1.32 5.52
N ASN A 16 -0.27 1.12 6.70
CA ASN A 16 0.97 1.74 7.13
C ASN A 16 1.48 1.04 8.39
N PHE A 17 2.63 0.40 8.27
CA PHE A 17 3.26 -0.34 9.37
C PHE A 17 4.69 0.15 9.53
N LEU A 18 5.11 0.38 10.77
CA LEU A 18 6.45 0.82 11.11
C LEU A 18 7.19 -0.31 11.83
N ILE A 19 8.31 -0.73 11.27
CA ILE A 19 9.21 -1.73 11.86
C ILE A 19 10.44 -0.99 12.39
N GLU A 20 10.74 -1.23 13.67
CA GLU A 20 11.89 -0.64 14.37
C GLU A 20 12.81 -1.78 14.86
N THR A 21 14.06 -1.79 14.39
CA THR A 21 15.16 -2.55 14.99
C THR A 21 16.01 -1.60 15.82
N LYS A 22 17.09 -2.11 16.43
CA LYS A 22 18.08 -1.29 17.12
C LYS A 22 18.73 -0.21 16.24
N ASN A 23 18.97 -0.50 14.96
CA ASN A 23 19.73 0.39 14.05
C ASN A 23 18.99 0.78 12.76
N THR A 24 17.84 0.17 12.48
CA THR A 24 17.06 0.40 11.25
C THR A 24 15.61 0.70 11.60
N LYS A 25 15.03 1.70 10.93
CA LYS A 25 13.59 1.98 11.00
C LYS A 25 13.04 2.10 9.57
N PHE A 26 12.02 1.31 9.25
CA PHE A 26 11.45 1.28 7.91
C PHE A 26 9.94 1.08 7.91
N LEU A 27 9.31 1.47 6.81
CA LEU A 27 7.87 1.36 6.61
C LEU A 27 7.53 0.16 5.72
N ILE A 28 6.39 -0.47 6.00
CA ILE A 28 5.69 -1.34 5.05
C ILE A 28 4.37 -0.66 4.72
N ASP A 29 4.16 -0.36 3.43
CA ASP A 29 3.05 0.40 2.88
C ASP A 29 2.89 1.82 3.43
N CYS A 30 2.22 2.68 2.65
CA CYS A 30 1.82 4.02 3.05
C CYS A 30 0.64 4.48 2.20
N GLY A 31 -0.56 3.98 2.53
CA GLY A 31 -1.74 4.18 1.70
C GLY A 31 -2.79 5.11 2.28
N LEU A 32 -3.71 5.58 1.44
CA LEU A 32 -4.80 6.49 1.81
C LEU A 32 -5.86 5.78 2.65
N PHE A 33 -6.37 6.50 3.64
CA PHE A 33 -7.63 6.16 4.29
C PHE A 33 -8.78 6.53 3.34
N GLN A 34 -9.63 5.56 2.99
CA GLN A 34 -10.77 5.78 2.09
C GLN A 34 -12.05 5.26 2.77
N GLY A 35 -13.07 6.13 2.84
CA GLY A 35 -14.35 5.77 3.42
C GLY A 35 -15.18 6.99 3.80
N SER A 36 -15.71 6.97 5.02
CA SER A 36 -16.50 8.08 5.56
C SER A 36 -15.67 9.37 5.65
N LYS A 37 -16.35 10.52 5.82
CA LYS A 37 -15.67 11.82 5.99
C LYS A 37 -14.66 11.82 7.14
N SER A 38 -14.91 11.09 8.23
CA SER A 38 -13.98 10.98 9.36
C SER A 38 -12.74 10.17 8.99
N ILE A 39 -12.91 9.04 8.29
CA ILE A 39 -11.81 8.21 7.79
C ILE A 39 -10.94 9.01 6.82
N ASN A 40 -11.55 9.67 5.83
CA ASN A 40 -10.80 10.47 4.85
C ASN A 40 -10.01 11.62 5.50
N ARG A 41 -10.51 12.17 6.62
CA ARG A 41 -9.82 13.24 7.36
C ARG A 41 -8.48 12.77 7.96
N MET A 42 -8.35 11.48 8.29
CA MET A 42 -7.09 10.90 8.80
C MET A 42 -5.93 11.06 7.82
N ASN A 43 -6.20 11.20 6.52
CA ASN A 43 -5.16 11.47 5.53
C ASN A 43 -4.44 12.79 5.78
N TYR A 44 -5.07 13.78 6.42
CA TYR A 44 -4.48 15.10 6.65
C TYR A 44 -3.70 15.20 7.96
N GLU A 45 -3.89 14.24 8.87
CA GLU A 45 -3.16 14.20 10.14
C GLU A 45 -1.65 14.03 9.91
N PRO A 46 -0.79 14.57 10.78
CA PRO A 46 0.65 14.35 10.69
C PRO A 46 0.97 12.86 10.85
N PHE A 47 2.13 12.43 10.32
CA PHE A 47 2.63 11.09 10.60
C PHE A 47 3.09 11.01 12.06
N ASN A 48 2.77 9.92 12.75
CA ASN A 48 3.13 9.69 14.16
C ASN A 48 4.56 9.17 14.34
N PHE A 49 5.46 9.51 13.41
CA PHE A 49 6.86 9.10 13.40
C PHE A 49 7.72 10.15 12.72
N ASN A 50 9.01 10.19 13.09
CA ASN A 50 9.98 11.09 12.49
C ASN A 50 10.42 10.57 11.11
N LEU A 51 10.08 11.31 10.05
CA LEU A 51 10.41 10.94 8.67
C LEU A 51 11.91 10.87 8.39
N LYS A 52 12.73 11.62 9.15
CA LYS A 52 14.19 11.63 8.98
C LYS A 52 14.86 10.36 9.50
N GLU A 53 14.16 9.59 10.34
CA GLU A 53 14.64 8.32 10.87
C GLU A 53 14.24 7.13 10.00
N ILE A 54 13.41 7.33 8.96
CA ILE A 54 12.96 6.23 8.10
C ILE A 54 14.01 5.98 7.00
N ASP A 55 14.67 4.83 7.06
CA ASP A 55 15.74 4.44 6.14
C ASP A 55 15.21 4.13 4.74
N PHE A 56 14.10 3.37 4.68
CA PHE A 56 13.45 2.96 3.44
C PHE A 56 11.99 2.56 3.68
N MET A 57 11.28 2.29 2.59
CA MET A 57 9.92 1.75 2.62
C MET A 57 9.84 0.54 1.68
N VAL A 58 9.01 -0.44 2.03
CA VAL A 58 8.65 -1.57 1.18
C VAL A 58 7.16 -1.46 0.86
N LEU A 59 6.79 -1.56 -0.41
CA LEU A 59 5.41 -1.47 -0.87
C LEU A 59 4.94 -2.84 -1.38
N SER A 60 3.83 -3.31 -0.82
CA SER A 60 3.23 -4.60 -1.18
C SER A 60 2.63 -4.58 -2.59
N HIS A 61 1.81 -3.57 -2.90
CA HIS A 61 1.13 -3.43 -4.18
C HIS A 61 0.62 -2.00 -4.43
N ALA A 62 0.10 -1.75 -5.64
CA ALA A 62 -0.16 -0.41 -6.14
C ALA A 62 -1.48 0.24 -5.67
N HIS A 63 -2.40 -0.48 -5.03
CA HIS A 63 -3.68 0.08 -4.61
C HIS A 63 -3.53 1.33 -3.74
N MET A 64 -4.48 2.26 -3.86
CA MET A 64 -4.39 3.58 -3.23
C MET A 64 -4.40 3.53 -1.71
N ASP A 65 -5.02 2.53 -1.11
CA ASP A 65 -5.00 2.27 0.33
C ASP A 65 -3.73 1.56 0.83
N HIS A 66 -2.78 1.26 -0.06
CA HIS A 66 -1.41 0.81 0.24
C HIS A 66 -0.32 1.79 -0.24
N SER A 67 -0.54 2.50 -1.35
CA SER A 67 0.47 3.36 -1.99
C SER A 67 0.12 4.86 -1.94
N GLY A 68 -1.14 5.21 -1.69
CA GLY A 68 -1.67 6.54 -1.97
C GLY A 68 -1.17 7.68 -1.09
N ARG A 69 -0.53 7.42 0.06
CA ARG A 69 0.10 8.47 0.88
C ARG A 69 1.60 8.62 0.59
N ILE A 70 2.17 7.86 -0.34
CA ILE A 70 3.57 7.97 -0.73
C ILE A 70 3.94 9.39 -1.19
N PRO A 71 3.16 10.08 -2.05
CA PRO A 71 3.50 11.44 -2.44
C PRO A 71 3.46 12.43 -1.27
N LYS A 72 2.56 12.22 -0.29
CA LYS A 72 2.54 13.00 0.96
C LYS A 72 3.81 12.73 1.79
N LEU A 73 4.23 11.47 1.86
CA LEU A 73 5.42 11.03 2.60
C LEU A 73 6.69 11.74 2.05
N THR A 74 6.89 11.71 0.73
CA THR A 74 8.04 12.36 0.07
C THR A 74 7.97 13.88 0.17
N LYS A 75 6.79 14.49 -0.04
CA LYS A 75 6.54 15.93 0.15
C LYS A 75 6.93 16.40 1.56
N LYS A 76 6.70 15.57 2.58
CA LYS A 76 7.02 15.88 3.98
C LYS A 76 8.48 15.63 4.36
N GLY A 77 9.31 15.18 3.42
CA GLY A 77 10.76 15.11 3.58
C GLY A 77 11.35 13.71 3.70
N PHE A 78 10.57 12.64 3.43
CA PHE A 78 11.14 11.31 3.27
C PHE A 78 12.06 11.26 2.04
N LYS A 79 13.25 10.66 2.22
CA LYS A 79 14.30 10.56 1.19
C LYS A 79 14.80 9.13 0.94
N GLY A 80 14.27 8.14 1.67
CA GLY A 80 14.67 6.75 1.53
C GLY A 80 14.20 6.13 0.22
N ASN A 81 14.75 4.97 -0.12
CA ASN A 81 14.29 4.19 -1.28
C ASN A 81 12.94 3.53 -0.97
N ILE A 82 12.12 3.37 -2.00
CA ILE A 82 10.83 2.66 -1.98
C ILE A 82 10.99 1.38 -2.78
N TYR A 83 11.09 0.24 -2.11
CA TYR A 83 11.23 -1.06 -2.77
C TYR A 83 9.85 -1.64 -3.09
N ALA A 84 9.63 -2.01 -4.35
CA ALA A 84 8.40 -2.63 -4.81
C ALA A 84 8.71 -3.57 -5.98
N THR A 85 7.74 -4.38 -6.38
CA THR A 85 7.89 -5.14 -7.64
C THR A 85 7.94 -4.19 -8.84
N LYS A 86 8.53 -4.65 -9.95
CA LYS A 86 8.58 -3.85 -11.20
C LYS A 86 7.18 -3.43 -11.65
N ALA A 87 6.24 -4.38 -11.67
CA ALA A 87 4.86 -4.10 -12.09
C ALA A 87 4.16 -3.13 -11.13
N THR A 88 4.33 -3.24 -9.81
CA THR A 88 3.79 -2.27 -8.85
C THR A 88 4.38 -0.87 -9.09
N THR A 89 5.68 -0.78 -9.37
CA THR A 89 6.33 0.51 -9.70
C THR A 89 5.71 1.15 -10.95
N ASP A 90 5.46 0.35 -11.98
CA ASP A 90 4.84 0.82 -13.22
C ASP A 90 3.39 1.27 -13.01
N LEU A 91 2.61 0.50 -12.26
CA LEU A 91 1.24 0.88 -11.90
C LEU A 91 1.21 2.18 -11.09
N CYS A 92 2.08 2.31 -10.08
CA CYS A 92 2.20 3.54 -9.30
C CYS A 92 2.59 4.76 -10.15
N SER A 93 3.34 4.56 -11.24
CA SER A 93 3.71 5.65 -12.16
C SER A 93 2.51 6.30 -12.87
N ILE A 94 1.38 5.58 -12.94
CA ILE A 94 0.12 6.03 -13.52
C ILE A 94 -0.85 6.44 -12.41
N MET A 95 -1.05 5.56 -11.42
CA MET A 95 -2.06 5.73 -10.37
C MET A 95 -1.78 6.93 -9.45
N LEU A 96 -0.52 7.17 -9.08
CA LEU A 96 -0.20 8.28 -8.16
C LEU A 96 -0.40 9.65 -8.82
N PRO A 97 0.05 9.91 -10.06
CA PRO A 97 -0.26 11.16 -10.75
C PRO A 97 -1.76 11.38 -10.99
N ASP A 98 -2.50 10.33 -11.38
CA ASP A 98 -3.96 10.41 -11.55
C ASP A 98 -4.66 10.79 -10.24
N SER A 99 -4.30 10.12 -9.13
CA SER A 99 -4.79 10.49 -7.81
C SER A 99 -4.44 11.94 -7.44
N GLY A 100 -3.25 12.41 -7.79
CA GLY A 100 -2.87 13.82 -7.59
C GLY A 100 -3.76 14.79 -8.36
N TYR A 101 -4.14 14.43 -9.60
CA TYR A 101 -5.05 15.24 -10.42
C TYR A 101 -6.46 15.29 -9.82
N ILE A 102 -7.00 14.14 -9.41
CA ILE A 102 -8.31 14.06 -8.74
C ILE A 102 -8.30 14.95 -7.49
N GLN A 103 -7.27 14.87 -6.67
CA GLN A 103 -7.16 15.68 -5.45
C GLN A 103 -7.07 17.18 -5.73
N GLU A 104 -6.34 17.61 -6.75
CA GLU A 104 -6.30 19.00 -7.18
C GLU A 104 -7.69 19.49 -7.65
N MET A 105 -8.42 18.67 -8.40
CA MET A 105 -9.76 18.99 -8.88
C MET A 105 -10.76 19.12 -7.73
N GLU A 106 -10.79 18.14 -6.83
CA GLU A 106 -11.65 18.16 -5.64
C GLU A 106 -11.33 19.33 -4.73
N ASN A 107 -10.03 19.62 -4.52
CA ASN A 107 -9.60 20.76 -3.72
C ASN A 107 -10.06 22.10 -4.32
N LYS A 108 -9.97 22.27 -5.65
CA LYS A 108 -10.50 23.47 -6.34
C LYS A 108 -12.00 23.64 -6.10
N TRP A 109 -12.78 22.57 -6.18
CA TRP A 109 -14.22 22.61 -5.91
C TRP A 109 -14.53 22.92 -4.45
N ASP A 110 -13.84 22.29 -3.50
CA ASP A 110 -14.01 22.56 -2.06
C ASP A 110 -13.65 24.02 -1.73
N ASN A 111 -12.55 24.53 -2.28
CA ASN A 111 -12.12 25.92 -2.10
C ASN A 111 -13.10 26.94 -2.68
N ARG A 112 -13.77 26.64 -3.81
CA ARG A 112 -14.85 27.50 -4.34
C ARG A 112 -16.01 27.61 -3.34
N LYS A 113 -16.41 26.49 -2.71
CA LYS A 113 -17.47 26.46 -1.68
C LYS A 113 -17.03 27.22 -0.43
N ARG A 114 -15.81 26.96 0.06
CA ARG A 114 -15.23 27.65 1.23
C ARG A 114 -15.15 29.16 1.04
N ARG A 115 -14.73 29.63 -0.14
CA ARG A 115 -14.65 31.07 -0.45
C ARG A 115 -16.02 31.74 -0.34
N ARG A 116 -17.08 31.08 -0.81
CA ARG A 116 -18.47 31.59 -0.70
C ARG A 116 -18.96 31.64 0.75
N SER A 117 -18.49 30.72 1.60
CA SER A 117 -18.87 30.65 3.01
C SER A 117 -17.88 31.36 3.96
N GLY A 118 -16.94 32.16 3.45
CA GLY A 118 -15.91 32.85 4.26
C GLY A 118 -14.88 31.93 4.93
N GLY A 119 -14.78 30.66 4.53
CA GLY A 119 -13.86 29.68 5.11
C GLY A 119 -12.42 29.80 4.59
N LYS A 120 -11.45 29.35 5.41
CA LYS A 120 -10.03 29.26 5.00
C LYS A 120 -9.84 28.24 3.88
N LEU A 121 -9.10 28.63 2.84
CA LEU A 121 -8.71 27.75 1.75
C LEU A 121 -7.80 26.62 2.26
N ARG A 122 -7.81 25.50 1.56
CA ARG A 122 -6.98 24.33 1.86
C ARG A 122 -6.15 23.95 0.65
N GLU A 123 -5.03 23.29 0.90
CA GLU A 123 -4.23 22.65 -0.15
C GLU A 123 -4.66 21.19 -0.33
N PRO A 124 -4.48 20.59 -1.53
CA PRO A 124 -4.61 19.15 -1.70
C PRO A 124 -3.56 18.41 -0.88
N LEU A 125 -3.75 17.11 -0.61
CA LEU A 125 -2.76 16.34 0.16
C LEU A 125 -1.42 16.32 -0.57
N TYR A 126 -1.49 16.14 -1.88
CA TYR A 126 -0.41 16.32 -2.82
C TYR A 126 -0.95 16.65 -4.22
N THR A 127 -0.06 17.16 -5.05
CA THR A 127 -0.30 17.56 -6.45
C THR A 127 0.17 16.48 -7.43
N VAL A 128 -0.20 16.61 -8.71
CA VAL A 128 0.33 15.77 -9.80
C VAL A 128 1.86 15.85 -9.84
N LYS A 129 2.41 17.05 -9.64
CA LYS A 129 3.85 17.29 -9.59
C LYS A 129 4.50 16.51 -8.46
N GLU A 130 3.96 16.61 -7.25
CA GLU A 130 4.48 15.91 -6.07
C GLU A 130 4.37 14.38 -6.19
N ALA A 131 3.30 13.89 -6.83
CA ALA A 131 3.17 12.49 -7.18
C ALA A 131 4.28 12.03 -8.13
N LYS A 132 4.54 12.77 -9.21
CA LYS A 132 5.64 12.46 -10.15
C LYS A 132 7.02 12.52 -9.48
N GLU A 133 7.24 13.49 -8.60
CA GLU A 133 8.50 13.58 -7.84
C GLU A 133 8.70 12.38 -6.92
N SER A 134 7.63 11.84 -6.32
CA SER A 134 7.71 10.66 -5.46
C SER A 134 8.21 9.39 -6.18
N LEU A 135 7.95 9.28 -7.49
CA LEU A 135 8.36 8.13 -8.30
C LEU A 135 9.89 7.97 -8.41
N LYS A 136 10.65 9.06 -8.22
CA LYS A 136 12.12 9.04 -8.26
C LYS A 136 12.75 8.18 -7.16
N TYR A 137 12.01 7.92 -6.08
CA TYR A 137 12.46 7.12 -4.94
C TYR A 137 12.20 5.62 -5.12
N PHE A 138 11.42 5.22 -6.14
CA PHE A 138 11.10 3.81 -6.36
C PHE A 138 12.31 3.02 -6.89
N LYS A 139 12.50 1.82 -6.32
CA LYS A 139 13.51 0.84 -6.69
C LYS A 139 12.80 -0.49 -7.00
N PRO A 140 12.65 -0.85 -8.29
CA PRO A 140 11.98 -2.08 -8.66
C PRO A 140 12.84 -3.30 -8.31
N VAL A 141 12.19 -4.37 -7.85
CA VAL A 141 12.80 -5.65 -7.49
C VAL A 141 11.98 -6.78 -8.12
N LEU A 142 12.63 -7.86 -8.54
CA LEU A 142 11.94 -9.01 -9.12
C LEU A 142 11.44 -9.97 -8.03
N TYR A 143 10.37 -10.69 -8.32
CA TYR A 143 9.92 -11.78 -7.45
C TYR A 143 11.01 -12.83 -7.25
N GLY A 144 11.05 -13.43 -6.06
CA GLY A 144 12.00 -14.48 -5.70
C GLY A 144 13.42 -14.00 -5.43
N GLN A 145 13.79 -12.79 -5.85
CA GLN A 145 15.11 -12.21 -5.60
C GLN A 145 15.26 -11.84 -4.12
N LYS A 146 16.33 -12.34 -3.47
CA LYS A 146 16.74 -11.88 -2.14
C LYS A 146 17.68 -10.70 -2.28
N ILE A 147 17.27 -9.53 -1.78
CA ILE A 147 18.10 -8.33 -1.77
C ILE A 147 18.41 -7.91 -0.35
N LYS A 148 19.67 -7.54 -0.08
CA LYS A 148 20.06 -6.93 1.19
C LYS A 148 19.76 -5.44 1.11
N LEU A 149 18.83 -4.96 1.93
CA LEU A 149 18.50 -3.53 1.99
C LEU A 149 19.54 -2.77 2.81
N ASN A 150 20.06 -3.42 3.85
CA ASN A 150 21.21 -2.99 4.64
C ASN A 150 21.88 -4.21 5.29
N HIS A 151 22.68 -4.00 6.34
CA HIS A 151 23.39 -5.07 7.05
C HIS A 151 22.47 -5.98 7.90
N GLU A 152 21.25 -5.52 8.21
CA GLU A 152 20.29 -6.20 9.09
C GLU A 152 19.11 -6.81 8.33
N VAL A 153 18.64 -6.15 7.27
CA VAL A 153 17.37 -6.45 6.60
C VAL A 153 17.60 -7.01 5.20
N THR A 154 17.11 -8.22 4.97
CA THR A 154 17.02 -8.84 3.64
C THR A 154 15.56 -8.97 3.24
N LEU A 155 15.22 -8.53 2.03
CA LEU A 155 13.88 -8.54 1.46
C LEU A 155 13.78 -9.57 0.33
N ARG A 156 12.63 -10.25 0.25
CA ARG A 156 12.19 -11.01 -0.93
C ARG A 156 10.69 -10.77 -1.16
N PHE A 157 10.32 -10.49 -2.40
CA PHE A 157 8.92 -10.46 -2.82
C PHE A 157 8.49 -11.83 -3.35
N ARG A 158 7.29 -12.25 -2.98
CA ARG A 158 6.59 -13.44 -3.50
C ARG A 158 5.26 -12.99 -4.07
N ASP A 159 4.75 -13.70 -5.07
CA ASP A 159 3.51 -13.28 -5.74
C ASP A 159 2.32 -13.41 -4.77
N ALA A 160 1.52 -12.35 -4.61
CA ALA A 160 0.32 -12.38 -3.77
C ALA A 160 -0.95 -12.73 -4.55
N GLY A 161 -0.89 -12.76 -5.89
CA GLY A 161 -2.04 -13.11 -6.73
C GLY A 161 -3.23 -12.14 -6.69
N HIS A 162 -3.11 -10.98 -6.03
CA HIS A 162 -4.21 -10.04 -5.81
C HIS A 162 -4.43 -9.07 -6.97
N ILE A 163 -3.35 -8.38 -7.37
CA ILE A 163 -3.28 -7.59 -8.60
C ILE A 163 -1.93 -7.81 -9.27
N LEU A 164 -1.78 -7.34 -10.51
CA LEU A 164 -0.50 -7.40 -11.21
C LEU A 164 0.60 -6.70 -10.38
N GLY A 165 1.65 -7.43 -10.03
CA GLY A 165 2.74 -6.89 -9.21
C GLY A 165 2.51 -6.95 -7.69
N SER A 166 1.33 -7.40 -7.24
CA SER A 166 1.07 -7.58 -5.81
C SER A 166 2.00 -8.59 -5.17
N SER A 167 2.41 -8.34 -3.92
CA SER A 167 3.44 -9.15 -3.31
C SER A 167 3.24 -9.43 -1.82
N ILE A 168 3.48 -10.69 -1.47
CA ILE A 168 3.80 -11.11 -0.11
C ILE A 168 5.25 -10.71 0.13
N ILE A 169 5.49 -9.99 1.21
CA ILE A 169 6.79 -9.46 1.60
C ILE A 169 7.41 -10.41 2.63
N GLU A 170 8.54 -11.03 2.30
CA GLU A 170 9.36 -11.76 3.26
C GLU A 170 10.56 -10.91 3.67
N LEU A 171 10.73 -10.71 4.98
CA LEU A 171 11.82 -9.95 5.58
C LEU A 171 12.59 -10.84 6.54
N TRP A 172 13.88 -11.04 6.30
CA TRP A 172 14.79 -11.60 7.29
C TRP A 172 15.53 -10.44 7.96
N ILE A 173 15.27 -10.28 9.25
CA ILE A 173 15.78 -9.18 10.08
C ILE A 173 16.75 -9.79 11.10
N LYS A 174 18.00 -9.33 11.07
CA LYS A 174 19.04 -9.71 12.01
C LYS A 174 19.20 -8.62 13.06
N GLU A 175 19.04 -8.98 14.33
CA GLU A 175 19.28 -8.10 15.49
C GLU A 175 20.18 -8.85 16.47
N ASP A 176 21.36 -8.29 16.74
CA ASP A 176 22.44 -8.95 17.48
C ASP A 176 22.76 -10.37 16.92
N SER A 177 22.56 -11.43 17.71
CA SER A 177 22.76 -12.83 17.29
C SER A 177 21.49 -13.50 16.76
N LYS A 178 20.33 -12.84 16.83
CA LYS A 178 19.03 -13.42 16.47
C LYS A 178 18.64 -13.02 15.05
N LYS A 179 18.15 -14.00 14.28
CA LYS A 179 17.53 -13.78 12.97
C LYS A 179 16.04 -14.06 13.11
N THR A 180 15.20 -13.12 12.68
CA THR A 180 13.75 -13.22 12.71
C THR A 180 13.20 -13.07 11.29
N LYS A 181 12.28 -13.94 10.88
CA LYS A 181 11.57 -13.86 9.61
C LYS A 181 10.16 -13.29 9.83
N LEU A 182 9.96 -12.06 9.36
CA LEU A 182 8.65 -11.41 9.30
C LEU A 182 8.06 -11.61 7.90
N VAL A 183 6.81 -12.03 7.83
CA VAL A 183 6.05 -12.14 6.59
C VAL A 183 4.87 -11.20 6.66
N PHE A 184 4.72 -10.34 5.65
CA PHE A 184 3.59 -9.45 5.48
C PHE A 184 2.86 -9.84 4.20
N SER A 185 1.60 -10.25 4.30
CA SER A 185 0.86 -10.77 3.14
C SER A 185 0.56 -9.72 2.08
N GLY A 186 0.38 -8.46 2.48
CA GLY A 186 -0.40 -7.52 1.69
C GLY A 186 -1.83 -8.03 1.55
N ASP A 187 -2.50 -7.64 0.48
CA ASP A 187 -3.76 -8.25 0.08
C ASP A 187 -3.50 -9.54 -0.69
N LEU A 188 -4.28 -10.59 -0.40
CA LEU A 188 -4.13 -11.90 -1.00
C LEU A 188 -5.21 -12.16 -2.05
N GLY A 189 -4.77 -12.58 -3.23
CA GLY A 189 -5.67 -13.01 -4.28
C GLY A 189 -6.34 -14.35 -4.02
N ARG A 190 -7.44 -14.59 -4.73
CA ARG A 190 -8.01 -15.94 -4.85
C ARG A 190 -7.23 -16.74 -5.89
N ARG A 191 -7.24 -18.06 -5.74
CA ARG A 191 -6.70 -18.99 -6.74
C ARG A 191 -7.58 -19.08 -7.98
N ASP A 192 -7.03 -19.66 -9.04
CA ASP A 192 -7.73 -20.02 -10.28
C ASP A 192 -8.36 -18.80 -10.97
N ARG A 193 -7.67 -17.65 -10.92
CA ARG A 193 -8.09 -16.43 -11.63
C ARG A 193 -7.54 -16.44 -13.07
N PRO A 194 -8.32 -15.98 -14.07
CA PRO A 194 -7.90 -16.08 -15.48
C PRO A 194 -6.61 -15.33 -15.85
N ILE A 195 -6.28 -14.25 -15.14
CA ILE A 195 -5.16 -13.33 -15.49
C ILE A 195 -4.04 -13.40 -14.45
N LEU A 196 -4.38 -13.61 -13.19
CA LEU A 196 -3.45 -13.54 -12.07
C LEU A 196 -2.99 -14.94 -11.70
N ARG A 197 -1.71 -15.05 -11.34
CA ARG A 197 -1.16 -16.28 -10.79
C ARG A 197 -1.70 -16.48 -9.38
N ASP A 198 -1.73 -17.74 -8.96
CA ASP A 198 -2.05 -18.08 -7.58
C ASP A 198 -1.04 -17.45 -6.60
N PRO A 199 -1.49 -17.05 -5.40
CA PRO A 199 -0.59 -16.60 -4.35
C PRO A 199 0.48 -17.65 -4.04
N SER A 200 1.73 -17.20 -3.93
CA SER A 200 2.86 -18.05 -3.61
C SER A 200 2.72 -18.63 -2.20
N LEU A 201 3.05 -19.92 -2.05
CA LEU A 201 3.18 -20.53 -0.73
C LEU A 201 4.45 -20.02 -0.02
N ILE A 202 4.32 -19.84 1.29
CA ILE A 202 5.38 -19.42 2.21
C ILE A 202 5.58 -20.54 3.23
N ASP A 203 6.80 -21.08 3.29
CA ASP A 203 7.08 -22.30 4.07
C ASP A 203 7.16 -22.05 5.58
N GLU A 204 7.64 -20.87 5.99
CA GLU A 204 7.94 -20.54 7.38
C GLU A 204 7.81 -19.04 7.65
N ALA A 205 7.47 -18.67 8.89
CA ALA A 205 7.48 -17.31 9.41
C ALA A 205 7.59 -17.35 10.94
N ASP A 206 8.41 -16.47 11.54
CA ASP A 206 8.37 -16.25 12.99
C ASP A 206 7.22 -15.31 13.37
N TYR A 207 6.93 -14.34 12.49
CA TYR A 207 5.80 -13.43 12.59
C TYR A 207 5.09 -13.35 11.25
N LEU A 208 3.76 -13.49 11.28
CA LEU A 208 2.90 -13.31 10.12
C LEU A 208 1.93 -12.15 10.38
N ILE A 209 2.00 -11.13 9.53
CA ILE A 209 0.99 -10.08 9.43
C ILE A 209 0.17 -10.40 8.18
N VAL A 210 -1.09 -10.78 8.40
CA VAL A 210 -1.99 -11.19 7.33
C VAL A 210 -3.19 -10.27 7.27
N GLU A 211 -3.67 -9.98 6.06
CA GLU A 211 -4.93 -9.27 5.86
C GLU A 211 -6.13 -10.07 6.41
N SER A 212 -7.26 -9.40 6.59
CA SER A 212 -8.48 -10.02 7.13
C SER A 212 -9.75 -9.46 6.51
N THR A 213 -9.68 -8.98 5.26
CA THR A 213 -10.78 -8.27 4.58
C THR A 213 -12.07 -9.08 4.55
N TYR A 214 -11.95 -10.39 4.31
CA TYR A 214 -13.05 -11.34 4.30
C TYR A 214 -12.98 -12.37 5.42
N GLY A 215 -12.32 -12.05 6.54
CA GLY A 215 -12.11 -12.99 7.65
C GLY A 215 -13.39 -13.56 8.29
N ASN A 216 -14.55 -12.98 7.99
CA ASN A 216 -15.86 -13.42 8.47
C ASN A 216 -16.80 -13.97 7.38
N LYS A 217 -16.31 -14.21 6.16
CA LYS A 217 -17.13 -14.69 5.03
C LYS A 217 -16.49 -15.86 4.31
N LEU A 218 -17.32 -16.79 3.85
CA LEU A 218 -16.95 -17.80 2.87
C LEU A 218 -17.25 -17.29 1.46
N HIS A 219 -16.47 -17.75 0.49
CA HIS A 219 -16.66 -17.42 -0.92
C HIS A 219 -17.21 -18.62 -1.67
N HIS A 220 -18.19 -18.37 -2.54
CA HIS A 220 -18.69 -19.36 -3.48
C HIS A 220 -17.68 -19.59 -4.63
N PRO A 221 -17.78 -20.73 -5.35
CA PRO A 221 -16.89 -21.03 -6.48
C PRO A 221 -16.94 -19.95 -7.57
N THR A 222 -15.79 -19.68 -8.19
CA THR A 222 -15.63 -18.62 -9.20
C THR A 222 -16.39 -18.87 -10.52
N GLU A 223 -16.73 -20.13 -10.82
CA GLU A 223 -17.49 -20.46 -12.04
C GLU A 223 -18.93 -19.94 -11.99
N ASP A 224 -19.50 -19.80 -10.79
CA ASP A 224 -20.84 -19.28 -10.59
C ASP A 224 -20.88 -17.75 -10.74
N ASP A 225 -19.82 -17.05 -10.31
CA ASP A 225 -19.71 -15.58 -10.37
C ASP A 225 -19.92 -15.05 -11.82
N ALA A 226 -19.32 -15.71 -12.82
CA ALA A 226 -19.40 -15.27 -14.21
C ALA A 226 -20.80 -15.50 -14.80
N LYS A 227 -21.44 -16.63 -14.48
CA LYS A 227 -22.80 -16.96 -14.93
C LYS A 227 -23.80 -15.99 -14.31
N GLU A 228 -23.65 -15.69 -13.02
CA GLU A 228 -24.48 -14.72 -12.32
C GLU A 228 -24.34 -13.32 -12.93
N LEU A 229 -23.11 -12.86 -13.18
CA LEU A 229 -22.86 -11.56 -13.81
C LEU A 229 -23.51 -11.47 -15.21
N ILE A 230 -23.37 -12.50 -16.05
CA ILE A 230 -24.01 -12.56 -17.37
C ILE A 230 -25.53 -12.47 -17.24
N SER A 231 -26.12 -13.19 -16.29
CA SER A 231 -27.57 -13.15 -16.03
C SER A 231 -28.04 -11.75 -15.64
N ILE A 232 -27.33 -11.08 -14.73
CA ILE A 232 -27.65 -9.71 -14.28
C ILE A 232 -27.57 -8.73 -15.47
N ILE A 233 -26.52 -8.82 -16.29
CA ILE A 233 -26.36 -7.96 -17.48
C ILE A 233 -27.52 -8.17 -18.45
N ASN A 234 -27.82 -9.42 -18.81
CA ASN A 234 -28.88 -9.75 -19.76
C ASN A 234 -30.28 -9.36 -19.25
N THR A 235 -30.50 -9.43 -17.93
CA THR A 235 -31.77 -9.02 -17.32
C THR A 235 -31.92 -7.49 -17.31
N THR A 236 -30.82 -6.76 -17.10
CA THR A 236 -30.83 -5.29 -17.00
C THR A 236 -30.97 -4.60 -18.37
N VAL A 237 -30.44 -5.21 -19.43
CA VAL A 237 -30.47 -4.64 -20.80
C VAL A 237 -31.83 -4.83 -21.49
N LYS A 238 -32.66 -5.77 -21.02
CA LYS A 238 -34.03 -5.98 -21.53
C LYS A 238 -34.97 -4.87 -21.09
#